data_AF-A0A5B1QKI8-F1
#
_entry.id   AF-A0A5B1QKI8-F1
#
_cell.length_a   1.000
_cell.length_b   1.000
_cell.length_c   1.000
_cell.angle_alpha   90.00
_cell.angle_beta   90.00
_cell.angle_gamma   90.00
#
_symmetry.space_group_name_H-M   'P 1'
#
loop_
_entity.id
_entity.type
_entity.pdbx_description
1 polymer ?
#
loop_
_entity_poly.entity_id
_entity_poly.type
_entity_poly.pdbx_seq_one_letter_code
_entity_poly.pdbx_strand_id
1 'polypeptide(L)'
;MSQPRRSSVSSLASDTGPATPLLGDNSNSNPDEPHPTLILVHDDDSPNESFDFSSDDDLDDDFSTQLDRLNASAIPALPPTLIFLYLLVPYLKLGPVLLLRTDLPLSQSIPSLIVFAIFAASARYIWYMLAKYVGKPDLEEIVLNAFARGRNREGFRLVLRSLVRLGNGVLAVLLAAVYLRVSVDVLLPLLPAKIVFPSRIVLTVALALVLFPLCLSRNVRAKRVLYTTWASVLAYIVWLVAVSVAHARGLLDMGSGGSSVGSLSQGIASVAFVFTSSWTLPIYASLKASSQPNRHKKSRRRSFKALIALATVIAVCLTLPLCFFAAAPNPPEAATIPPDYVIAIANALTLLLTVPSILVVAPPLPIPSRIRRSSNVPISKVILYLLVVVLALLSPRISAALSDTLLVLALLGTYFAPALLHITIHEFRSPLSIILPTQSNPGSPASATSDPTNDLLQRKERTLQRRRLGKRLIWDVCAWLLLVLSGGGSAWAVGRLAGKW
;
A
#
# COMPACT_ATOMS: atom_id res chain seq x y z
N MET A 1 53.39 -8.98 -17.08
CA MET A 1 53.26 -7.53 -16.83
C MET A 1 52.69 -7.34 -15.45
N SER A 2 53.49 -6.77 -14.58
CA SER A 2 53.44 -6.88 -13.12
C SER A 2 53.75 -5.51 -12.52
N GLN A 3 52.91 -5.04 -11.59
CA GLN A 3 53.19 -4.14 -10.45
C GLN A 3 51.87 -3.51 -9.93
N PRO A 4 51.78 -3.00 -8.68
CA PRO A 4 52.06 -3.70 -7.43
C PRO A 4 51.03 -3.43 -6.30
N ARG A 5 51.16 -4.21 -5.22
CA ARG A 5 50.58 -3.99 -3.87
C ARG A 5 50.98 -2.62 -3.30
N ARG A 6 50.06 -1.98 -2.58
CA ARG A 6 50.33 -0.82 -1.73
C ARG A 6 50.00 -1.18 -0.28
N SER A 7 51.01 -1.14 0.58
CA SER A 7 50.92 -1.27 2.03
C SER A 7 51.79 -0.20 2.70
N SER A 8 51.43 0.09 3.96
CA SER A 8 52.15 0.81 5.03
C SER A 8 52.44 2.31 4.86
N VAL A 9 51.89 3.12 5.77
CA VAL A 9 52.67 4.03 6.65
C VAL A 9 51.93 4.17 8.00
N SER A 10 52.72 4.04 9.07
CA SER A 10 52.42 4.24 10.48
C SER A 10 53.28 5.39 11.04
N SER A 11 52.75 6.21 11.95
CA SER A 11 53.47 7.03 12.96
C SER A 11 52.41 7.68 13.89
N LEU A 12 52.32 7.44 15.22
CA LEU A 12 53.15 7.95 16.34
C LEU A 12 53.42 9.46 16.22
N ALA A 13 53.26 10.38 17.19
CA ALA A 13 52.80 10.50 18.59
C ALA A 13 52.55 12.03 18.81
N SER A 14 51.75 12.54 19.75
CA SER A 14 52.18 13.03 21.08
C SER A 14 51.19 14.10 21.61
N ASP A 15 51.22 14.32 22.93
CA ASP A 15 50.76 15.46 23.77
C ASP A 15 49.35 15.35 24.40
N THR A 16 49.18 14.95 25.67
CA THR A 16 49.54 15.50 27.02
C THR A 16 48.58 16.56 27.60
N GLY A 17 47.69 16.10 28.50
CA GLY A 17 47.18 16.77 29.73
C GLY A 17 46.14 17.90 29.61
N PRO A 18 45.33 18.22 30.66
CA PRO A 18 45.51 17.87 32.09
C PRO A 18 44.27 17.28 32.87
N ALA A 19 44.60 16.43 33.85
CA ALA A 19 44.09 16.32 35.24
C ALA A 19 42.57 16.20 35.61
N THR A 20 42.18 14.97 36.00
CA THR A 20 41.57 14.47 37.29
C THR A 20 40.50 15.28 38.07
N PRO A 21 39.51 14.60 38.72
CA PRO A 21 39.72 13.96 40.04
C PRO A 21 39.32 12.47 40.06
N LEU A 22 40.13 11.53 40.55
CA LEU A 22 40.42 11.18 41.96
C LEU A 22 39.26 10.47 42.69
N LEU A 23 39.19 9.15 42.49
CA LEU A 23 38.66 8.11 43.39
C LEU A 23 39.50 6.88 43.02
N GLY A 24 40.55 6.54 43.76
CA GLY A 24 40.47 6.07 45.14
C GLY A 24 40.88 4.60 45.09
N ASP A 25 42.18 4.39 44.91
CA ASP A 25 42.85 3.09 44.87
C ASP A 25 42.82 2.51 46.28
N ASN A 26 42.10 1.42 46.48
CA ASN A 26 42.10 0.68 47.74
C ASN A 26 42.46 -0.78 47.44
N SER A 27 43.76 -0.98 47.21
CA SER A 27 44.41 -2.27 47.21
C SER A 27 44.45 -2.83 48.63
N ASN A 28 43.52 -3.72 48.98
CA ASN A 28 43.74 -4.71 50.02
C ASN A 28 42.92 -5.97 49.75
N SER A 29 43.63 -6.98 49.28
CA SER A 29 43.41 -8.42 49.48
C SER A 29 42.03 -8.90 49.93
N ASN A 30 41.21 -9.32 48.97
CA ASN A 30 40.45 -10.58 49.07
C ASN A 30 39.97 -11.02 47.67
N PRO A 31 40.23 -12.26 47.21
CA PRO A 31 39.87 -12.68 45.85
C PRO A 31 38.39 -13.05 45.62
N ASP A 32 37.53 -13.01 46.64
CA ASP A 32 36.22 -13.69 46.60
C ASP A 32 34.97 -12.78 46.72
N GLU A 33 35.07 -11.46 46.59
CA GLU A 33 33.87 -10.60 46.62
C GLU A 33 33.55 -9.95 45.25
N PRO A 34 32.37 -10.22 44.65
CA PRO A 34 31.91 -9.50 43.47
C PRO A 34 31.48 -8.08 43.86
N HIS A 35 32.28 -7.08 43.51
CA HIS A 35 31.92 -5.67 43.69
C HIS A 35 30.75 -5.29 42.75
N PRO A 36 29.63 -4.77 43.27
CA PRO A 36 28.54 -4.28 42.45
C PRO A 36 28.98 -2.99 41.76
N THR A 37 29.25 -3.06 40.46
CA THR A 37 29.35 -1.86 39.60
C THR A 37 28.01 -1.16 39.60
N LEU A 38 27.93 -0.07 40.36
CA LEU A 38 26.77 0.81 40.48
C LEU A 38 26.63 1.58 39.16
N ILE A 39 25.81 1.06 38.26
CA ILE A 39 25.38 1.79 37.06
C ILE A 39 24.41 2.86 37.55
N LEU A 40 24.87 4.12 37.55
CA LEU A 40 24.08 5.28 37.90
C LEU A 40 23.01 5.50 36.81
N VAL A 41 21.86 4.84 36.96
CA VAL A 41 20.65 5.13 36.16
C VAL A 41 20.14 6.49 36.63
N HIS A 42 20.21 7.50 35.77
CA HIS A 42 19.53 8.77 36.02
C HIS A 42 18.03 8.51 35.96
N ASP A 43 17.37 8.55 37.12
CA ASP A 43 15.92 8.66 37.22
C ASP A 43 15.54 10.10 36.86
N ASP A 44 15.51 10.39 35.55
CA ASP A 44 14.88 11.61 35.05
C ASP A 44 13.37 11.47 35.26
N ASP A 45 12.89 11.99 36.39
CA ASP A 45 11.49 12.18 36.79
C ASP A 45 10.74 13.02 35.75
N SER A 46 10.38 12.37 34.64
CA SER A 46 9.48 12.90 33.63
C SER A 46 8.07 12.37 33.92
N PRO A 47 7.14 13.22 34.38
CA PRO A 47 5.82 12.77 34.80
C PRO A 47 5.03 12.31 33.57
N ASN A 48 4.61 11.04 33.58
CA ASN A 48 3.62 10.47 32.65
C ASN A 48 4.00 10.44 31.16
N GLU A 49 5.24 10.12 30.80
CA GLU A 49 5.43 9.43 29.51
C GLU A 49 4.90 8.01 29.66
N SER A 50 3.65 7.80 29.25
CA SER A 50 3.10 6.47 29.04
C SER A 50 4.16 5.61 28.35
N PHE A 51 4.51 4.46 28.95
CA PHE A 51 5.35 3.39 28.37
C PHE A 51 4.72 2.89 27.06
N ASP A 52 4.73 3.74 26.03
CA ASP A 52 4.46 3.38 24.66
C ASP A 52 5.83 2.98 24.14
N PHE A 53 6.07 1.67 24.18
CA PHE A 53 7.21 1.02 23.55
C PHE A 53 7.17 1.32 22.04
N SER A 54 7.60 2.53 21.68
CA SER A 54 8.11 2.87 20.36
C SER A 54 9.43 2.12 20.20
N SER A 55 9.30 0.82 20.03
CA SER A 55 10.33 -0.17 19.66
C SER A 55 10.91 0.10 18.27
N ASP A 56 11.31 1.34 18.03
CA ASP A 56 11.72 1.86 16.73
C ASP A 56 13.23 2.14 16.64
N ASP A 57 14.00 1.96 17.73
CA ASP A 57 15.41 2.42 17.81
C ASP A 57 16.49 1.33 17.51
N ASP A 58 16.14 0.04 17.40
CA ASP A 58 17.15 -1.04 17.19
C ASP A 58 17.37 -1.45 15.71
N LEU A 59 17.00 -0.62 14.73
CA LEU A 59 17.07 -0.95 13.29
C LEU A 59 17.94 0.00 12.45
N ASP A 60 18.78 0.81 13.08
CA ASP A 60 19.39 1.99 12.45
C ASP A 60 20.53 1.67 11.45
N ASP A 61 21.31 0.61 11.65
CA ASP A 61 22.48 0.33 10.80
C ASP A 61 22.11 -0.18 9.39
N ASP A 62 21.00 -0.92 9.26
CA ASP A 62 20.49 -1.40 7.96
C ASP A 62 19.77 -0.30 7.16
N PHE A 63 19.49 0.85 7.77
CA PHE A 63 18.66 1.89 7.16
C PHE A 63 19.38 2.67 6.06
N SER A 64 20.70 2.88 6.20
CA SER A 64 21.50 3.67 5.25
C SER A 64 21.49 3.06 3.84
N THR A 65 21.73 1.75 3.72
CA THR A 65 21.70 1.02 2.45
C THR A 65 20.29 0.94 1.84
N GLN A 66 19.26 0.88 2.69
CA GLN A 66 17.86 0.93 2.25
C GLN A 66 17.49 2.31 1.70
N LEU A 67 18.01 3.39 2.28
CA LEU A 67 17.70 4.76 1.87
C LEU A 67 18.13 5.04 0.43
N ASP A 68 19.32 4.61 0.02
CA ASP A 68 19.81 4.78 -1.35
C ASP A 68 18.96 3.98 -2.35
N ARG A 69 18.57 2.77 -1.98
CA ARG A 69 17.64 1.94 -2.76
C ARG A 69 16.26 2.58 -2.88
N LEU A 70 15.76 3.19 -1.81
CA LEU A 70 14.46 3.89 -1.78
C LEU A 70 14.49 5.17 -2.61
N ASN A 71 15.59 5.93 -2.58
CA ASN A 71 15.79 7.11 -3.42
C ASN A 71 15.83 6.77 -4.92
N ALA A 72 16.34 5.58 -5.27
CA ALA A 72 16.30 5.05 -6.63
C ALA A 72 14.94 4.43 -7.01
N SER A 73 14.03 4.24 -6.06
CA SER A 73 12.72 3.61 -6.28
C SER A 73 11.72 4.57 -6.95
N ALA A 74 10.61 4.01 -7.44
CA ALA A 74 9.53 4.80 -8.03
C ALA A 74 8.85 5.75 -7.02
N ILE A 75 8.94 5.44 -5.72
CA ILE A 75 8.32 6.19 -4.62
C ILE A 75 9.42 6.66 -3.65
N PRO A 76 10.02 7.84 -3.88
CA PRO A 76 11.01 8.39 -2.97
C PRO A 76 10.34 8.81 -1.64
N ALA A 77 11.11 9.27 -0.66
CA ALA A 77 10.55 9.83 0.57
C ALA A 77 9.54 10.97 0.28
N LEU A 78 8.31 10.79 0.74
CA LEU A 78 7.20 11.75 0.57
C LEU A 78 6.80 12.37 1.91
N PRO A 79 6.34 13.64 1.90
CA PRO A 79 5.75 14.25 3.08
C PRO A 79 4.40 13.59 3.44
N PRO A 80 3.97 13.64 4.71
CA PRO A 80 2.72 13.01 5.17
C PRO A 80 1.46 13.44 4.43
N THR A 81 1.41 14.67 3.92
CA THR A 81 0.28 15.19 3.14
C THR A 81 0.13 14.48 1.80
N LEU A 82 1.24 14.18 1.12
CA LEU A 82 1.21 13.41 -0.13
C LEU A 82 0.91 11.94 0.13
N ILE A 83 1.41 11.38 1.24
CA ILE A 83 1.06 10.03 1.66
C ILE A 83 -0.44 9.89 1.89
N PHE A 84 -1.03 10.84 2.62
CA PHE A 84 -2.48 10.91 2.80
C PHE A 84 -3.22 10.98 1.46
N LEU A 85 -2.78 11.86 0.55
CA LEU A 85 -3.35 11.98 -0.78
C LEU A 85 -3.31 10.64 -1.53
N TYR A 86 -2.17 9.96 -1.57
CA TYR A 86 -2.04 8.67 -2.26
C TYR A 86 -2.78 7.51 -1.58
N LEU A 87 -3.07 7.60 -0.28
CA LEU A 87 -3.95 6.64 0.42
C LEU A 87 -5.43 6.88 0.11
N LEU A 88 -5.83 8.14 -0.11
CA LEU A 88 -7.21 8.54 -0.39
C LEU A 88 -7.57 8.35 -1.87
N VAL A 89 -6.67 8.74 -2.78
CA VAL A 89 -6.91 8.79 -4.23
C VAL A 89 -7.52 7.50 -4.80
N PRO A 90 -7.03 6.28 -4.50
CA PRO A 90 -7.61 5.04 -5.04
C PRO A 90 -9.10 4.87 -4.74
N TYR A 91 -9.57 5.40 -3.62
CA TYR A 91 -10.97 5.30 -3.19
C TYR A 91 -11.92 6.26 -3.93
N LEU A 92 -11.37 7.25 -4.66
CA LEU A 92 -12.13 8.32 -5.32
C LEU A 92 -12.14 8.19 -6.86
N LYS A 93 -12.08 6.96 -7.39
CA LYS A 93 -11.90 6.69 -8.83
C LYS A 93 -13.00 5.81 -9.39
N LEU A 94 -12.62 4.71 -10.05
CA LEU A 94 -13.55 3.84 -10.76
C LEU A 94 -14.59 3.21 -9.83
N GLY A 95 -14.22 2.86 -8.59
CA GLY A 95 -15.16 2.27 -7.63
C GLY A 95 -16.42 3.13 -7.40
N PRO A 96 -16.30 4.39 -6.96
CA PRO A 96 -17.45 5.29 -6.82
C PRO A 96 -18.29 5.45 -8.10
N VAL A 97 -17.64 5.49 -9.27
CA VAL A 97 -18.32 5.58 -10.57
C VAL A 97 -19.13 4.30 -10.85
N LEU A 98 -18.62 3.14 -10.47
CA LEU A 98 -19.34 1.86 -10.57
C LEU A 98 -20.46 1.74 -9.53
N LEU A 99 -20.25 2.26 -8.32
CA LEU A 99 -21.24 2.27 -7.24
C LEU A 99 -22.52 3.01 -7.64
N LEU A 100 -22.39 4.11 -8.38
CA LEU A 100 -23.55 4.84 -8.91
C LEU A 100 -24.38 3.99 -9.89
N ARG A 101 -23.79 2.99 -10.53
CA ARG A 101 -24.44 2.11 -11.51
C ARG A 101 -25.03 0.83 -10.90
N THR A 102 -24.97 0.66 -9.58
CA THR A 102 -25.49 -0.55 -8.94
C THR A 102 -26.91 -0.36 -8.44
N ASP A 103 -27.78 -1.30 -8.78
CA ASP A 103 -29.17 -1.34 -8.30
C ASP A 103 -29.30 -1.95 -6.90
N LEU A 104 -28.32 -1.70 -6.01
CA LEU A 104 -28.35 -2.25 -4.65
C LEU A 104 -29.34 -1.47 -3.79
N PRO A 105 -30.24 -2.15 -3.05
CA PRO A 105 -31.10 -1.48 -2.10
C PRO A 105 -30.25 -0.84 -0.99
N LEU A 106 -30.74 0.29 -0.46
CA LEU A 106 -30.04 1.07 0.56
C LEU A 106 -29.70 0.24 1.82
N SER A 107 -30.58 -0.71 2.16
CA SER A 107 -30.41 -1.65 3.29
C SER A 107 -29.19 -2.55 3.14
N GLN A 108 -28.71 -2.79 1.92
CA GLN A 108 -27.53 -3.60 1.65
C GLN A 108 -26.30 -2.75 1.31
N SER A 109 -26.48 -1.62 0.61
CA SER A 109 -25.35 -0.78 0.17
C SER A 109 -24.65 -0.09 1.34
N ILE A 110 -25.38 0.47 2.31
CA ILE A 110 -24.76 1.15 3.46
C ILE A 110 -23.98 0.18 4.36
N PRO A 111 -24.54 -0.97 4.81
CA PRO A 111 -23.79 -1.90 5.64
C PRO A 111 -22.59 -2.49 4.91
N SER A 112 -22.74 -2.84 3.62
CA SER A 112 -21.61 -3.34 2.84
C SER A 112 -20.50 -2.30 2.70
N LEU A 113 -20.83 -1.02 2.48
CA LEU A 113 -19.86 0.08 2.43
C LEU A 113 -19.08 0.18 3.74
N ILE A 114 -19.76 0.14 4.89
CA ILE A 114 -19.11 0.21 6.21
C ILE A 114 -18.22 -1.02 6.45
N VAL A 115 -18.73 -2.23 6.15
CA VAL A 115 -17.99 -3.48 6.34
C VAL A 115 -16.73 -3.51 5.47
N PHE A 116 -16.83 -3.17 4.18
CA PHE A 116 -15.66 -3.14 3.29
C PHE A 116 -14.70 -2.01 3.60
N ALA A 117 -15.16 -0.88 4.15
CA ALA A 117 -14.29 0.17 4.65
C ALA A 117 -13.46 -0.32 5.86
N ILE A 118 -14.10 -1.00 6.82
CA ILE A 118 -13.42 -1.61 7.97
C ILE A 118 -12.41 -2.66 7.49
N PHE A 119 -12.82 -3.56 6.60
CA PHE A 119 -11.93 -4.58 6.04
C PHE A 119 -10.76 -3.99 5.26
N ALA A 120 -10.97 -2.93 4.50
CA ALA A 120 -9.89 -2.27 3.80
C ALA A 120 -8.93 -1.63 4.81
N ALA A 121 -9.42 -0.89 5.81
CA ALA A 121 -8.58 -0.32 6.86
C ALA A 121 -7.77 -1.40 7.59
N SER A 122 -8.41 -2.52 7.94
CA SER A 122 -7.76 -3.67 8.57
C SER A 122 -6.72 -4.32 7.66
N ALA A 123 -7.02 -4.54 6.38
CA ALA A 123 -6.07 -5.10 5.42
C ALA A 123 -4.85 -4.19 5.23
N ARG A 124 -5.05 -2.87 5.14
CA ARG A 124 -3.95 -1.88 5.11
C ARG A 124 -3.12 -1.92 6.40
N TYR A 125 -3.78 -2.11 7.55
CA TYR A 125 -3.10 -2.23 8.83
C TYR A 125 -2.29 -3.54 8.94
N ILE A 126 -2.82 -4.66 8.46
CA ILE A 126 -2.12 -5.95 8.38
C ILE A 126 -0.88 -5.80 7.51
N TRP A 127 -0.97 -5.15 6.34
CA TRP A 127 0.20 -4.85 5.52
C TRP A 127 1.27 -4.05 6.27
N TYR A 128 0.85 -3.02 7.00
CA TYR A 128 1.74 -2.22 7.85
C TYR A 128 2.42 -3.08 8.94
N MET A 129 1.66 -3.95 9.62
CA MET A 129 2.20 -4.83 10.65
C MET A 129 3.17 -5.87 10.07
N LEU A 130 2.85 -6.44 8.91
CA LEU A 130 3.71 -7.37 8.18
C LEU A 130 5.03 -6.71 7.78
N ALA A 131 4.98 -5.49 7.23
CA ALA A 131 6.17 -4.72 6.88
C ALA A 131 7.04 -4.43 8.11
N LYS A 132 6.42 -4.06 9.24
CA LYS A 132 7.14 -3.83 10.50
C LYS A 132 7.74 -5.12 11.05
N TYR A 133 7.00 -6.23 11.04
CA TYR A 133 7.45 -7.53 11.52
C TYR A 133 8.62 -8.09 10.70
N VAL A 134 8.55 -7.95 9.38
CA VAL A 134 9.60 -8.42 8.47
C VAL A 134 10.80 -7.47 8.43
N GLY A 135 10.63 -6.20 8.82
CA GLY A 135 11.65 -5.17 8.73
C GLY A 135 11.93 -4.68 7.29
N LYS A 136 11.21 -5.21 6.30
CA LYS A 136 11.34 -4.85 4.87
C LYS A 136 9.97 -4.42 4.33
N PRO A 137 9.87 -3.21 3.75
CA PRO A 137 8.58 -2.71 3.25
C PRO A 137 8.25 -3.16 1.83
N ASP A 138 9.17 -3.87 1.15
CA ASP A 138 8.94 -4.41 -0.20
C ASP A 138 7.99 -5.62 -0.15
N LEU A 139 6.91 -5.60 -0.91
CA LEU A 139 5.96 -6.71 -1.03
C LEU A 139 6.65 -8.02 -1.41
N GLU A 140 7.59 -7.95 -2.34
CA GLU A 140 8.41 -9.09 -2.77
C GLU A 140 9.08 -9.75 -1.57
N GLU A 141 9.74 -8.98 -0.71
CA GLU A 141 10.48 -9.51 0.43
C GLU A 141 9.57 -10.09 1.50
N ILE A 142 8.38 -9.52 1.71
CA ILE A 142 7.37 -10.08 2.62
C ILE A 142 6.89 -11.45 2.12
N VAL A 143 6.56 -11.56 0.83
CA VAL A 143 6.13 -12.81 0.19
C VAL A 143 7.24 -13.86 0.19
N LEU A 144 8.49 -13.45 -0.09
CA LEU A 144 9.67 -14.32 0.00
C LEU A 144 9.90 -14.82 1.42
N ASN A 145 9.71 -13.96 2.42
CA ASN A 145 9.84 -14.36 3.82
C ASN A 145 8.73 -15.31 4.25
N ALA A 146 7.50 -15.14 3.74
CA ALA A 146 6.40 -16.06 3.98
C ALA A 146 6.69 -17.47 3.41
N PHE A 147 6.94 -17.57 2.10
CA PHE A 147 6.97 -18.88 1.40
C PHE A 147 8.36 -19.47 1.15
N ALA A 148 9.42 -18.65 1.14
CA ALA A 148 10.75 -19.01 0.66
C ALA A 148 11.89 -18.71 1.67
N ARG A 149 11.61 -18.70 2.98
CA ARG A 149 12.64 -18.53 4.02
C ARG A 149 13.38 -19.85 4.28
N GLY A 150 14.68 -19.84 4.07
CA GLY A 150 15.59 -20.99 4.17
C GLY A 150 16.81 -20.84 3.25
N ARG A 151 17.94 -21.45 3.61
CA ARG A 151 19.12 -21.62 2.75
C ARG A 151 18.77 -22.68 1.69
N ASN A 152 19.15 -22.51 0.42
CA ASN A 152 18.88 -23.40 -0.74
C ASN A 152 17.58 -23.17 -1.55
N ARG A 153 16.80 -22.11 -1.31
CA ARG A 153 15.58 -21.80 -2.13
C ARG A 153 15.74 -20.64 -3.11
N GLU A 154 16.96 -20.36 -3.56
CA GLU A 154 17.25 -19.18 -4.40
C GLU A 154 16.46 -19.16 -5.72
N GLY A 155 16.39 -20.29 -6.43
CA GLY A 155 15.59 -20.41 -7.65
C GLY A 155 14.11 -20.12 -7.41
N PHE A 156 13.53 -20.70 -6.35
CA PHE A 156 12.14 -20.45 -5.97
C PHE A 156 11.89 -18.99 -5.57
N ARG A 157 12.86 -18.34 -4.90
CA ARG A 157 12.79 -16.90 -4.60
C ARG A 157 12.75 -16.04 -5.87
N LEU A 158 13.53 -16.39 -6.90
CA LEU A 158 13.50 -15.65 -8.17
C LEU A 158 12.13 -15.80 -8.86
N VAL A 159 11.57 -17.00 -8.90
CA VAL A 159 10.23 -17.24 -9.46
C VAL A 159 9.17 -16.46 -8.70
N LEU A 160 9.17 -16.53 -7.37
CA LEU A 160 8.18 -15.85 -6.54
C LEU A 160 8.28 -14.32 -6.65
N ARG A 161 9.50 -13.78 -6.72
CA ARG A 161 9.73 -12.36 -6.99
C ARG A 161 9.19 -11.95 -8.37
N SER A 162 9.43 -12.76 -9.38
CA SER A 162 8.90 -12.52 -10.73
C SER A 162 7.37 -12.57 -10.75
N LEU A 163 6.76 -13.51 -10.02
CA LEU A 163 5.30 -13.65 -9.93
C LEU A 163 4.66 -12.44 -9.27
N VAL A 164 5.20 -11.96 -8.15
CA VAL A 164 4.70 -10.75 -7.45
C VAL A 164 4.83 -9.51 -8.35
N ARG A 165 5.97 -9.35 -9.03
CA ARG A 165 6.16 -8.25 -9.99
C ARG A 165 5.19 -8.32 -11.15
N LEU A 166 5.01 -9.52 -11.72
CA LEU A 166 4.08 -9.74 -12.82
C LEU A 166 2.65 -9.43 -12.39
N GLY A 167 2.20 -9.94 -11.23
CA GLY A 167 0.86 -9.69 -10.70
C GLY A 167 0.58 -8.20 -10.47
N ASN A 168 1.51 -7.49 -9.83
CA ASN A 168 1.39 -6.04 -9.65
C ASN A 168 1.43 -5.27 -10.97
N GLY A 169 2.28 -5.68 -11.92
CA GLY A 169 2.36 -5.09 -13.25
C GLY A 169 1.07 -5.28 -14.05
N VAL A 170 0.54 -6.50 -14.07
CA VAL A 170 -0.74 -6.83 -14.73
C VAL A 170 -1.87 -6.02 -14.09
N LEU A 171 -1.98 -5.99 -12.76
CA LEU A 171 -2.99 -5.19 -12.07
C LEU A 171 -2.91 -3.71 -12.47
N ALA A 172 -1.71 -3.12 -12.47
CA ALA A 172 -1.51 -1.71 -12.82
C ALA A 172 -1.86 -1.41 -14.28
N VAL A 173 -1.44 -2.27 -15.21
CA VAL A 173 -1.74 -2.13 -16.65
C VAL A 173 -3.23 -2.28 -16.91
N LEU A 174 -3.89 -3.29 -16.32
CA LEU A 174 -5.33 -3.49 -16.45
C LEU A 174 -6.11 -2.31 -15.88
N LEU A 175 -5.74 -1.83 -14.69
CA LEU A 175 -6.38 -0.68 -14.04
C LEU A 175 -6.26 0.57 -14.93
N ALA A 176 -5.07 0.86 -15.45
CA ALA A 176 -4.83 1.99 -16.36
C ALA A 176 -5.60 1.87 -17.68
N ALA A 177 -5.65 0.66 -18.28
CA ALA A 177 -6.37 0.40 -19.51
C ALA A 177 -7.89 0.57 -19.34
N VAL A 178 -8.46 0.03 -18.25
CA VAL A 178 -9.87 0.20 -17.93
C VAL A 178 -10.18 1.67 -17.64
N TYR A 179 -9.31 2.40 -16.93
CA TYR A 179 -9.53 3.83 -16.66
C TYR A 179 -9.55 4.64 -17.96
N LEU A 180 -8.56 4.45 -18.85
CA LEU A 180 -8.52 5.12 -20.15
C LEU A 180 -9.77 4.79 -20.99
N ARG A 181 -10.15 3.51 -21.03
CA ARG A 181 -11.33 3.07 -21.78
C ARG A 181 -12.62 3.65 -21.24
N VAL A 182 -12.84 3.62 -19.93
CA VAL A 182 -14.06 4.17 -19.31
C VAL A 182 -14.11 5.68 -19.53
N SER A 183 -12.98 6.40 -19.49
CA SER A 183 -12.94 7.82 -19.87
C SER A 183 -13.40 8.05 -21.32
N VAL A 184 -12.95 7.20 -22.26
CA VAL A 184 -13.37 7.27 -23.68
C VAL A 184 -14.85 6.97 -23.83
N ASP A 185 -15.34 5.89 -23.20
CA ASP A 185 -16.74 5.47 -23.30
C ASP A 185 -17.70 6.53 -22.72
N VAL A 186 -17.28 7.27 -21.69
CA VAL A 186 -18.05 8.38 -21.10
C VAL A 186 -18.05 9.64 -21.99
N LEU A 187 -16.97 9.90 -22.72
CA LEU A 187 -16.87 11.06 -23.61
C LEU A 187 -17.46 10.80 -25.00
N LEU A 188 -17.57 9.55 -25.42
CA LEU A 188 -18.04 9.16 -26.75
C LEU A 188 -19.41 9.75 -27.12
N PRO A 189 -20.43 9.79 -26.23
CA PRO A 189 -21.73 10.38 -26.53
C PRO A 189 -21.70 11.89 -26.77
N LEU A 190 -20.64 12.58 -26.32
CA LEU A 190 -20.47 14.02 -26.52
C LEU A 190 -19.91 14.37 -27.91
N LEU A 191 -19.40 13.37 -28.65
CA LEU A 191 -18.87 13.61 -29.99
C LEU A 191 -20.00 13.66 -31.03
N PRO A 192 -19.90 14.54 -32.04
CA PRO A 192 -20.88 14.61 -33.11
C PRO A 192 -20.90 13.29 -33.92
N ALA A 193 -22.09 12.82 -34.29
CA ALA A 193 -22.27 11.55 -35.00
C ALA A 193 -21.65 11.51 -36.42
N LYS A 194 -21.25 12.65 -36.98
CA LYS A 194 -20.83 12.80 -38.39
C LYS A 194 -19.32 12.62 -38.64
N ILE A 195 -18.57 11.93 -37.77
CA ILE A 195 -17.12 11.73 -37.96
C ILE A 195 -16.88 10.53 -38.88
N VAL A 196 -16.05 10.72 -39.92
CA VAL A 196 -15.73 9.69 -40.94
C VAL A 196 -14.96 8.49 -40.36
N PHE A 197 -14.15 8.71 -39.33
CA PHE A 197 -13.37 7.69 -38.65
C PHE A 197 -14.10 7.10 -37.45
N PRO A 198 -13.80 5.86 -37.03
CA PRO A 198 -14.34 5.29 -35.79
C PRO A 198 -13.95 6.17 -34.60
N SER A 199 -14.92 6.97 -34.13
CA SER A 199 -14.76 8.04 -33.13
C SER A 199 -14.06 7.55 -31.86
N ARG A 200 -14.31 6.30 -31.47
CA ARG A 200 -13.67 5.63 -30.34
C ARG A 200 -12.15 5.49 -30.47
N ILE A 201 -11.66 5.08 -31.64
CA ILE A 201 -10.22 4.90 -31.90
C ILE A 201 -9.55 6.28 -31.89
N VAL A 202 -10.13 7.24 -32.61
CA VAL A 202 -9.62 8.62 -32.67
C VAL A 202 -9.53 9.23 -31.28
N LEU A 203 -10.60 9.12 -30.47
CA LEU A 203 -10.64 9.66 -29.13
C LEU A 203 -9.64 8.97 -28.18
N THR A 204 -9.51 7.64 -28.26
CA THR A 204 -8.56 6.90 -27.44
C THR A 204 -7.12 7.30 -27.76
N VAL A 205 -6.78 7.40 -29.05
CA VAL A 205 -5.45 7.85 -29.49
C VAL A 205 -5.19 9.30 -29.10
N ALA A 206 -6.18 10.19 -29.24
CA ALA A 206 -6.04 11.59 -28.83
C ALA A 206 -5.77 11.73 -27.32
N LEU A 207 -6.58 11.08 -26.47
CA LEU A 207 -6.38 11.09 -25.02
C LEU A 207 -5.07 10.41 -24.62
N ALA A 208 -4.67 9.36 -25.34
CA ALA A 208 -3.38 8.73 -25.16
C ALA A 208 -2.24 9.75 -25.43
N LEU A 209 -2.22 10.41 -26.58
CA LEU A 209 -1.19 11.41 -26.91
C LEU A 209 -1.07 12.51 -25.84
N VAL A 210 -2.20 12.96 -25.27
CA VAL A 210 -2.21 13.92 -24.14
C VAL A 210 -1.60 13.33 -22.87
N LEU A 211 -1.89 12.06 -22.55
CA LEU A 211 -1.36 11.37 -21.38
C LEU A 211 0.11 10.97 -21.47
N PHE A 212 0.63 10.74 -22.67
CA PHE A 212 1.99 10.26 -22.89
C PHE A 212 3.08 11.09 -22.15
N PRO A 213 3.15 12.43 -22.30
CA PRO A 213 4.17 13.23 -21.60
C PRO A 213 4.02 13.25 -20.07
N LEU A 214 2.83 12.94 -19.55
CA LEU A 214 2.56 12.82 -18.11
C LEU A 214 3.05 11.47 -17.56
N CYS A 215 2.88 10.39 -18.33
CA CYS A 215 3.27 9.03 -17.96
C CYS A 215 4.79 8.79 -18.02
N LEU A 216 5.55 9.59 -18.78
CA LEU A 216 7.01 9.48 -18.89
C LEU A 216 7.79 9.90 -17.62
N SER A 217 7.11 10.38 -16.59
CA SER A 217 7.76 10.75 -15.33
C SER A 217 8.48 9.57 -14.66
N ARG A 218 9.60 9.85 -13.99
CA ARG A 218 10.43 8.79 -13.36
C ARG A 218 9.85 8.30 -12.04
N ASN A 219 9.31 9.21 -11.24
CA ASN A 219 8.87 8.95 -9.88
C ASN A 219 7.55 9.67 -9.55
N VAL A 220 6.90 9.21 -8.49
CA VAL A 220 5.60 9.72 -8.01
C VAL A 220 5.72 11.15 -7.45
N ARG A 221 6.93 11.58 -7.09
CA ARG A 221 7.22 12.95 -6.62
C ARG A 221 7.32 13.98 -7.76
N ALA A 222 7.38 13.54 -9.02
CA ALA A 222 7.46 14.45 -10.14
C ALA A 222 6.27 15.42 -10.13
N LYS A 223 6.54 16.73 -10.33
CA LYS A 223 5.50 17.78 -10.31
C LYS A 223 4.30 17.44 -11.21
N ARG A 224 4.57 16.85 -12.39
CA ARG A 224 3.52 16.43 -13.34
C ARG A 224 2.54 15.43 -12.71
N VAL A 225 3.04 14.35 -12.10
CA VAL A 225 2.21 13.32 -11.45
C VAL A 225 1.47 13.89 -10.26
N LEU A 226 2.12 14.77 -9.51
CA LEU A 226 1.50 15.43 -8.37
C LEU A 226 0.33 16.32 -8.80
N TYR A 227 0.52 17.16 -9.81
CA TYR A 227 -0.55 18.03 -10.34
C TYR A 227 -1.68 17.22 -10.95
N THR A 228 -1.40 16.15 -11.71
CA THR A 228 -2.46 15.30 -12.27
C THR A 228 -3.23 14.57 -11.16
N THR A 229 -2.55 14.13 -10.10
CA THR A 229 -3.21 13.48 -8.95
C THR A 229 -4.14 14.45 -8.21
N TRP A 230 -3.70 15.68 -7.94
CA TRP A 230 -4.55 16.72 -7.34
C TRP A 230 -5.71 17.13 -8.25
N ALA A 231 -5.43 17.35 -9.53
CA ALA A 231 -6.44 17.67 -10.52
C ALA A 231 -7.49 16.55 -10.65
N SER A 232 -7.07 15.29 -10.53
CA SER A 232 -7.96 14.13 -10.50
C SER A 232 -8.86 14.10 -9.26
N VAL A 233 -8.38 14.54 -8.09
CA VAL A 233 -9.22 14.67 -6.88
C VAL A 233 -10.19 15.84 -7.03
N LEU A 234 -9.74 16.97 -7.56
CA LEU A 234 -10.61 18.12 -7.83
C LEU A 234 -11.71 17.75 -8.85
N ALA A 235 -11.34 17.06 -9.92
CA ALA A 235 -12.29 16.55 -10.92
C ALA A 235 -13.33 15.60 -10.29
N TYR A 236 -12.92 14.76 -9.33
CA TYR A 236 -13.86 13.90 -8.59
C TYR A 236 -14.84 14.72 -7.76
N ILE A 237 -14.38 15.77 -7.06
CA ILE A 237 -15.26 16.64 -6.27
C ILE A 237 -16.26 17.35 -7.19
N VAL A 238 -15.80 17.90 -8.32
CA VAL A 238 -16.67 18.54 -9.32
C VAL A 238 -17.70 17.54 -9.86
N TRP A 239 -17.26 16.33 -10.19
CA TRP A 239 -18.14 15.24 -10.63
C TRP A 239 -19.18 14.89 -9.56
N LEU A 240 -18.78 14.72 -8.30
CA LEU A 240 -19.68 14.39 -7.20
C LEU A 240 -20.73 15.49 -6.98
N VAL A 241 -20.32 16.77 -7.03
CA VAL A 241 -21.23 17.91 -6.91
C VAL A 241 -22.21 17.95 -8.08
N ALA A 242 -21.73 17.76 -9.31
CA ALA A 242 -22.58 17.74 -10.50
C ALA A 242 -23.60 16.58 -10.45
N VAL A 243 -23.17 15.38 -10.08
CA VAL A 243 -24.05 14.22 -9.85
C VAL A 243 -25.08 14.51 -8.76
N SER A 244 -24.69 15.13 -7.65
CA SER A 244 -25.62 15.49 -6.57
C SER A 244 -26.66 16.50 -7.03
N VAL A 245 -26.26 17.51 -7.80
CA VAL A 245 -27.17 18.51 -8.39
C VAL A 245 -28.11 17.87 -9.40
N ALA A 246 -27.61 16.98 -10.25
CA ALA A 246 -28.42 16.26 -11.22
C ALA A 246 -29.42 15.31 -10.53
N HIS A 247 -29.02 14.62 -9.47
CA HIS A 247 -29.90 13.78 -8.66
C HIS A 247 -31.02 14.60 -8.00
N ALA A 248 -30.67 15.74 -7.39
CA ALA A 248 -31.63 16.64 -6.75
C ALA A 248 -32.65 17.24 -7.75
N ARG A 249 -32.27 17.37 -9.03
CA ARG A 249 -33.15 17.84 -10.11
C ARG A 249 -33.91 16.72 -10.84
N GLY A 250 -33.67 15.45 -10.50
CA GLY A 250 -34.26 14.32 -11.23
C GLY A 250 -33.75 14.16 -12.66
N LEU A 251 -32.53 14.65 -12.94
CA LEU A 251 -31.91 14.62 -14.28
C LEU A 251 -30.86 13.52 -14.43
N LEU A 252 -30.67 12.69 -13.41
CA LEU A 252 -29.59 11.71 -13.39
C LEU A 252 -29.95 10.51 -14.26
N ASP A 253 -29.44 10.49 -15.50
CA ASP A 253 -29.53 9.30 -16.36
C ASP A 253 -28.52 8.24 -15.89
N MET A 254 -29.03 7.17 -15.29
CA MET A 254 -28.24 6.01 -14.87
C MET A 254 -28.07 4.98 -16.01
N GLY A 255 -28.79 5.12 -17.13
CA GLY A 255 -29.24 3.98 -17.93
C GLY A 255 -28.63 3.76 -19.31
N SER A 256 -28.11 4.76 -20.02
CA SER A 256 -27.94 4.58 -21.48
C SER A 256 -26.51 4.24 -21.98
N GLY A 257 -25.46 4.57 -21.23
CA GLY A 257 -24.08 4.59 -21.79
C GLY A 257 -23.12 3.45 -21.41
N GLY A 258 -23.55 2.46 -20.62
CA GLY A 258 -22.62 1.65 -19.80
C GLY A 258 -22.39 0.19 -20.19
N SER A 259 -22.72 -0.25 -21.42
CA SER A 259 -22.75 -1.68 -21.81
C SER A 259 -21.41 -2.45 -21.79
N SER A 260 -20.31 -1.84 -21.33
CA SER A 260 -18.97 -2.46 -21.35
C SER A 260 -18.43 -2.93 -20.00
N VAL A 261 -19.16 -2.73 -18.90
CA VAL A 261 -18.69 -3.20 -17.58
C VAL A 261 -19.05 -4.67 -17.38
N GLY A 262 -18.09 -5.44 -16.87
CA GLY A 262 -18.23 -6.90 -16.71
C GLY A 262 -19.30 -7.32 -15.70
N SER A 263 -19.68 -8.59 -15.70
CA SER A 263 -20.82 -9.06 -14.89
C SER A 263 -20.55 -8.99 -13.39
N LEU A 264 -19.27 -9.03 -12.98
CA LEU A 264 -18.89 -8.96 -11.57
C LEU A 264 -18.89 -7.53 -11.03
N SER A 265 -18.96 -6.51 -11.88
CA SER A 265 -18.95 -5.12 -11.41
C SER A 265 -20.29 -4.66 -10.83
N GLN A 266 -21.30 -5.52 -10.83
CA GLN A 266 -22.61 -5.22 -10.28
C GLN A 266 -22.69 -5.65 -8.81
N GLY A 267 -23.51 -4.94 -8.03
CA GLY A 267 -23.79 -5.30 -6.66
C GLY A 267 -22.62 -5.09 -5.69
N ILE A 268 -22.48 -6.00 -4.73
CA ILE A 268 -21.59 -5.87 -3.57
C ILE A 268 -20.10 -5.81 -3.99
N ALA A 269 -19.74 -6.43 -5.10
CA ALA A 269 -18.39 -6.42 -5.62
C ALA A 269 -17.92 -5.01 -6.04
N SER A 270 -18.81 -4.13 -6.51
CA SER A 270 -18.46 -2.73 -6.78
C SER A 270 -18.17 -1.97 -5.50
N VAL A 271 -18.96 -2.21 -4.45
CA VAL A 271 -18.81 -1.63 -3.11
C VAL A 271 -17.46 -2.05 -2.52
N ALA A 272 -17.11 -3.33 -2.61
CA ALA A 272 -15.80 -3.84 -2.21
C ALA A 272 -14.68 -3.22 -3.05
N PHE A 273 -14.89 -3.07 -4.36
CA PHE A 273 -13.92 -2.49 -5.27
C PHE A 273 -13.62 -1.01 -4.95
N VAL A 274 -14.58 -0.24 -4.43
CA VAL A 274 -14.38 1.14 -3.93
C VAL A 274 -13.23 1.23 -2.96
N PHE A 275 -13.09 0.25 -2.06
CA PHE A 275 -12.07 0.24 -1.02
C PHE A 275 -10.83 -0.60 -1.38
N THR A 276 -10.61 -0.87 -2.66
CA THR A 276 -9.38 -1.53 -3.12
C THR A 276 -8.19 -0.57 -3.18
N SER A 277 -7.00 -1.07 -2.86
CA SER A 277 -5.76 -0.29 -2.94
C SER A 277 -4.55 -1.20 -3.01
N SER A 278 -3.64 -0.92 -3.94
CA SER A 278 -2.42 -1.71 -4.16
C SER A 278 -1.13 -1.02 -3.66
N TRP A 279 -1.20 0.17 -3.06
CA TRP A 279 -0.03 1.02 -2.79
C TRP A 279 0.36 1.16 -1.31
N THR A 280 -0.27 0.41 -0.41
CA THR A 280 -0.07 0.52 1.04
C THR A 280 1.39 0.39 1.46
N LEU A 281 2.05 -0.67 1.00
CA LEU A 281 3.42 -1.00 1.35
C LEU A 281 4.44 0.01 0.80
N PRO A 282 4.44 0.37 -0.50
CA PRO A 282 5.32 1.41 -1.02
C PRO A 282 5.13 2.78 -0.36
N ILE A 283 3.88 3.16 -0.04
CA ILE A 283 3.59 4.43 0.63
C ILE A 283 4.13 4.42 2.07
N TYR A 284 3.99 3.30 2.78
CA TYR A 284 4.57 3.13 4.11
C TYR A 284 6.11 3.22 4.07
N ALA A 285 6.76 2.55 3.11
CA ALA A 285 8.20 2.63 2.88
C ALA A 285 8.67 4.09 2.73
N SER A 286 7.93 4.86 1.94
CA SER A 286 8.19 6.28 1.70
C SER A 286 8.03 7.14 2.96
N LEU A 287 7.04 6.84 3.81
CA LEU A 287 6.88 7.55 5.10
C LEU A 287 8.08 7.29 6.02
N LYS A 288 8.50 6.03 6.12
CA LYS A 288 9.66 5.63 6.93
C LYS A 288 10.95 6.27 6.39
N ALA A 289 11.11 6.36 5.07
CA ALA A 289 12.24 7.04 4.45
C ALA A 289 12.29 8.55 4.75
N SER A 290 11.14 9.19 4.99
CA SER A 290 11.07 10.63 5.29
C SER A 290 11.47 10.97 6.73
N SER A 291 11.48 10.01 7.65
CA SER A 291 11.96 10.22 9.02
C SER A 291 13.48 10.06 9.07
N GLN A 292 14.22 11.08 8.65
CA GLN A 292 15.67 11.08 8.83
C GLN A 292 16.05 11.27 10.31
N PRO A 293 17.00 10.48 10.84
CA PRO A 293 17.39 10.51 12.26
C PRO A 293 18.18 11.78 12.67
N ASN A 294 18.82 12.48 11.72
CA ASN A 294 19.65 13.66 12.01
C ASN A 294 18.89 14.95 12.39
N ARG A 295 17.60 14.88 12.70
CA ARG A 295 16.87 16.03 13.27
C ARG A 295 16.58 15.74 14.74
N HIS A 296 17.45 16.28 15.62
CA HIS A 296 17.31 16.25 17.09
C HIS A 296 15.99 16.81 17.65
N LYS A 297 15.08 17.31 16.81
CA LYS A 297 13.70 17.59 17.21
C LYS A 297 12.85 16.34 16.94
N LYS A 298 12.34 15.72 18.00
CA LYS A 298 11.23 14.74 17.98
C LYS A 298 10.01 15.37 17.28
N SER A 299 10.03 15.41 15.94
CA SER A 299 8.90 15.88 15.14
C SER A 299 7.74 14.94 15.42
N ARG A 300 6.60 15.51 15.83
CA ARG A 300 5.35 14.82 16.14
C ARG A 300 5.00 13.87 14.99
N ARG A 301 5.46 12.62 15.08
CA ARG A 301 5.28 11.59 14.05
C ARG A 301 3.78 11.34 13.93
N ARG A 302 3.14 11.89 12.89
CA ARG A 302 1.76 11.52 12.56
C ARG A 302 1.77 10.02 12.29
N SER A 303 1.06 9.25 13.09
CA SER A 303 1.07 7.81 12.96
C SER A 303 0.47 7.42 11.59
N PHE A 304 1.13 6.50 10.89
CA PHE A 304 0.60 5.96 9.63
C PHE A 304 -0.83 5.40 9.81
N LYS A 305 -1.10 4.87 11.01
CA LYS A 305 -2.43 4.42 11.47
C LYS A 305 -3.48 5.53 11.37
N ALA A 306 -3.17 6.73 11.86
CA ALA A 306 -4.08 7.87 11.76
C ALA A 306 -4.32 8.30 10.31
N LEU A 307 -3.29 8.22 9.44
CA LEU A 307 -3.44 8.53 8.02
C LEU A 307 -4.34 7.52 7.29
N ILE A 308 -4.20 6.22 7.58
CA ILE A 308 -5.09 5.17 7.04
C ILE A 308 -6.53 5.40 7.51
N ALA A 309 -6.73 5.63 8.81
CA ALA A 309 -8.05 5.85 9.39
C ALA A 309 -8.71 7.08 8.77
N LEU A 310 -8.00 8.21 8.74
CA LEU A 310 -8.49 9.46 8.17
C LEU A 310 -8.84 9.32 6.69
N ALA A 311 -7.97 8.68 5.89
CA ALA A 311 -8.24 8.47 4.45
C ALA A 311 -9.46 7.57 4.23
N THR A 312 -9.65 6.56 5.07
CA THR A 312 -10.80 5.64 4.97
C THR A 312 -12.10 6.33 5.39
N VAL A 313 -12.10 7.10 6.48
CA VAL A 313 -13.26 7.87 6.93
C VAL A 313 -13.67 8.90 5.87
N ILE A 314 -12.71 9.66 5.34
CA ILE A 314 -12.99 10.65 4.30
C ILE A 314 -13.52 9.98 3.02
N ALA A 315 -12.97 8.83 2.64
CA ALA A 315 -13.51 8.06 1.52
C ALA A 315 -14.95 7.63 1.77
N VAL A 316 -15.26 7.03 2.92
CA VAL A 316 -16.62 6.68 3.32
C VAL A 316 -17.56 7.89 3.20
N CYS A 317 -17.18 9.04 3.77
CA CYS A 317 -17.98 10.26 3.70
C CYS A 317 -18.21 10.74 2.25
N LEU A 318 -17.21 10.63 1.38
CA LEU A 318 -17.32 11.05 -0.03
C LEU A 318 -18.05 10.04 -0.92
N THR A 319 -18.16 8.78 -0.50
CA THR A 319 -18.86 7.72 -1.24
C THR A 319 -20.27 7.46 -0.75
N LEU A 320 -20.58 7.80 0.50
CA LEU A 320 -21.89 7.58 1.12
C LEU A 320 -23.05 8.21 0.31
N PRO A 321 -22.97 9.46 -0.18
CA PRO A 321 -24.06 10.05 -0.97
C PRO A 321 -24.40 9.23 -2.22
N LEU A 322 -23.40 8.60 -2.83
CA LEU A 322 -23.57 7.79 -4.04
C LEU A 322 -24.43 6.55 -3.79
N CYS A 323 -24.38 5.98 -2.58
CA CYS A 323 -25.28 4.87 -2.20
C CYS A 323 -26.74 5.30 -2.17
N PHE A 324 -27.03 6.53 -1.74
CA PHE A 324 -28.39 7.08 -1.76
C PHE A 324 -28.85 7.35 -3.19
N PHE A 325 -27.96 7.92 -4.02
CA PHE A 325 -28.27 8.21 -5.42
C PHE A 325 -28.54 6.93 -6.23
N ALA A 326 -27.80 5.85 -5.94
CA ALA A 326 -27.98 4.56 -6.58
C ALA A 326 -29.26 3.83 -6.13
N ALA A 327 -29.62 3.92 -4.84
CA ALA A 327 -30.79 3.22 -4.31
C ALA A 327 -32.13 3.88 -4.65
N ALA A 328 -32.13 5.20 -4.86
CA ALA A 328 -33.32 5.98 -5.23
C ALA A 328 -33.01 6.82 -6.48
N PRO A 329 -32.94 6.20 -7.67
CA PRO A 329 -32.81 6.95 -8.91
C PRO A 329 -34.09 7.77 -9.10
N ASN A 330 -33.93 9.07 -9.36
CA ASN A 330 -35.01 9.94 -9.80
C ASN A 330 -34.98 9.94 -11.33
N PRO A 331 -35.73 9.06 -12.03
CA PRO A 331 -35.70 9.02 -13.48
C PRO A 331 -36.25 10.33 -14.06
N PRO A 332 -35.63 10.88 -15.11
CA PRO A 332 -36.16 12.07 -15.75
C PRO A 332 -37.53 11.79 -16.36
N GLU A 333 -38.52 12.61 -16.04
CA GLU A 333 -39.89 12.52 -16.57
C GLU A 333 -39.94 12.70 -18.10
N ALA A 334 -38.90 13.30 -18.70
CA ALA A 334 -38.78 13.51 -20.14
C ALA A 334 -37.53 12.83 -20.71
N ALA A 335 -37.72 11.96 -21.70
CA ALA A 335 -36.66 11.18 -22.36
C ALA A 335 -35.74 11.96 -23.31
N THR A 336 -35.83 13.29 -23.37
CA THR A 336 -35.15 14.13 -24.39
C THR A 336 -34.07 15.06 -23.83
N ILE A 337 -33.62 14.85 -22.60
CA ILE A 337 -32.64 15.74 -21.97
C ILE A 337 -31.24 15.38 -22.50
N PRO A 338 -30.49 16.35 -23.07
CA PRO A 338 -29.15 16.09 -23.58
C PRO A 338 -28.21 15.62 -22.45
N PRO A 339 -27.19 14.79 -22.75
CA PRO A 339 -26.24 14.32 -21.75
C PRO A 339 -25.52 15.50 -21.08
N ASP A 340 -25.40 15.45 -19.75
CA ASP A 340 -24.72 16.49 -18.99
C ASP A 340 -23.21 16.42 -19.26
N TYR A 341 -22.74 17.37 -20.08
CA TYR A 341 -21.32 17.52 -20.45
C TYR A 341 -20.41 17.64 -19.22
N VAL A 342 -20.87 18.29 -18.14
CA VAL A 342 -20.03 18.52 -16.95
C VAL A 342 -19.77 17.21 -16.22
N ILE A 343 -20.80 16.38 -16.03
CA ILE A 343 -20.68 15.06 -15.39
C ILE A 343 -19.75 14.17 -16.21
N ALA A 344 -19.96 14.11 -17.52
CA ALA A 344 -19.17 13.26 -18.40
C ALA A 344 -17.68 13.68 -18.46
N ILE A 345 -17.41 14.98 -18.63
CA ILE A 345 -16.03 15.50 -18.67
C ILE A 345 -15.33 15.33 -17.32
N ALA A 346 -15.99 15.65 -16.20
CA ALA A 346 -15.40 15.53 -14.87
C ALA A 346 -15.11 14.06 -14.50
N ASN A 347 -16.00 13.13 -14.85
CA ASN A 347 -15.78 11.69 -14.69
C ASN A 347 -14.57 11.22 -15.51
N ALA A 348 -14.56 11.56 -16.81
CA ALA A 348 -13.47 11.18 -17.70
C ALA A 348 -12.12 11.73 -17.23
N LEU A 349 -12.05 12.99 -16.81
CA LEU A 349 -10.84 13.61 -16.24
C LEU A 349 -10.40 12.95 -14.94
N THR A 350 -11.34 12.59 -14.06
CA THR A 350 -11.05 11.89 -12.80
C THR A 350 -10.26 10.61 -13.06
N LEU A 351 -10.72 9.78 -14.00
CA LEU A 351 -10.08 8.51 -14.33
C LEU A 351 -8.79 8.73 -15.15
N LEU A 352 -8.84 9.57 -16.17
CA LEU A 352 -7.73 9.83 -17.09
C LEU A 352 -6.48 10.37 -16.36
N LEU A 353 -6.67 11.38 -15.49
CA LEU A 353 -5.57 12.02 -14.77
C LEU A 353 -4.94 11.13 -13.68
N THR A 354 -5.54 9.96 -13.39
CA THR A 354 -4.99 8.96 -12.47
C THR A 354 -4.06 7.97 -13.17
N VAL A 355 -4.18 7.80 -14.49
CA VAL A 355 -3.33 6.87 -15.27
C VAL A 355 -1.83 7.11 -15.07
N PRO A 356 -1.32 8.36 -15.04
CA PRO A 356 0.11 8.61 -14.81
C PRO A 356 0.61 8.07 -13.47
N SER A 357 -0.13 8.23 -12.37
CA SER A 357 0.32 7.75 -11.05
C SER A 357 0.33 6.22 -10.98
N ILE A 358 -0.64 5.55 -11.64
CA ILE A 358 -0.68 4.09 -11.78
C ILE A 358 0.54 3.56 -12.54
N LEU A 359 0.85 4.13 -13.71
CA LEU A 359 1.95 3.65 -14.54
C LEU A 359 3.34 3.97 -13.96
N VAL A 360 3.46 5.00 -13.14
CA VAL A 360 4.72 5.32 -12.49
C VAL A 360 5.09 4.31 -11.41
N VAL A 361 4.09 3.77 -10.71
CA VAL A 361 4.27 2.74 -9.66
C VAL A 361 4.37 1.33 -10.24
N ALA A 362 3.95 1.12 -11.50
CA ALA A 362 4.04 -0.17 -12.16
C ALA A 362 5.50 -0.68 -12.20
N PRO A 363 5.75 -1.95 -11.80
CA PRO A 363 7.09 -2.52 -11.85
C PRO A 363 7.62 -2.50 -13.29
N PRO A 364 8.89 -2.12 -13.51
CA PRO A 364 9.46 -2.10 -14.86
C PRO A 364 9.57 -3.53 -15.40
N LEU A 365 9.32 -3.68 -16.70
CA LEU A 365 9.54 -4.94 -17.41
C LEU A 365 11.02 -5.36 -17.30
N PRO A 366 11.31 -6.67 -17.20
CA PRO A 366 12.68 -7.18 -17.18
C PRO A 366 13.33 -6.97 -18.56
N ILE A 367 14.00 -5.83 -18.74
CA ILE A 367 14.74 -5.51 -19.97
C ILE A 367 16.22 -5.87 -19.78
N PRO A 368 16.86 -6.56 -20.73
CA PRO A 368 18.30 -6.81 -20.72
C PRO A 368 19.10 -5.53 -20.53
N SER A 369 20.15 -5.60 -19.69
CA SER A 369 20.99 -4.45 -19.33
C SER A 369 21.66 -3.78 -20.54
N ARG A 370 21.94 -4.54 -21.61
CA ARG A 370 22.50 -4.04 -22.87
C ARG A 370 21.61 -2.98 -23.51
N ILE A 371 20.30 -3.25 -23.61
CA ILE A 371 19.32 -2.32 -24.18
C ILE A 371 19.18 -1.09 -23.28
N ARG A 372 19.09 -1.30 -21.96
CA ARG A 372 18.95 -0.23 -20.97
C ARG A 372 20.12 0.77 -20.99
N ARG A 373 21.34 0.32 -21.29
CA ARG A 373 22.53 1.19 -21.37
C ARG A 373 22.57 2.02 -22.65
N SER A 374 21.92 1.56 -23.73
CA SER A 374 21.96 2.25 -25.03
C SER A 374 21.01 3.45 -25.14
N SER A 375 19.95 3.50 -24.32
CA SER A 375 18.90 4.52 -24.43
C SER A 375 18.71 5.28 -23.12
N ASN A 376 18.67 6.61 -23.18
CA ASN A 376 18.26 7.46 -22.05
C ASN A 376 16.73 7.45 -21.83
N VAL A 377 15.96 6.91 -22.77
CA VAL A 377 14.49 6.82 -22.69
C VAL A 377 14.09 5.63 -21.82
N PRO A 378 13.11 5.75 -20.90
CA PRO A 378 12.62 4.63 -20.11
C PRO A 378 11.76 3.67 -20.96
N ILE A 379 12.40 2.87 -21.82
CA ILE A 379 11.76 1.96 -22.79
C ILE A 379 10.70 1.08 -22.12
N SER A 380 10.95 0.56 -20.91
CA SER A 380 9.97 -0.27 -20.19
C SER A 380 8.65 0.45 -19.94
N LYS A 381 8.70 1.75 -19.60
CA LYS A 381 7.49 2.55 -19.37
C LYS A 381 6.77 2.86 -20.68
N VAL A 382 7.52 3.09 -21.77
CA VAL A 382 6.93 3.27 -23.11
C VAL A 382 6.19 2.01 -23.53
N ILE A 383 6.79 0.82 -23.37
CA ILE A 383 6.14 -0.46 -23.69
C ILE A 383 4.88 -0.68 -22.84
N LEU A 384 4.96 -0.47 -21.52
CA LEU A 384 3.80 -0.59 -20.63
C LEU A 384 2.67 0.38 -21.03
N TYR A 385 3.04 1.61 -21.40
CA TYR A 385 2.09 2.61 -21.86
C TYR A 385 1.43 2.21 -23.19
N LEU A 386 2.20 1.72 -24.17
CA LEU A 386 1.65 1.21 -25.42
C LEU A 386 0.71 0.02 -25.18
N LEU A 387 1.06 -0.88 -24.25
CA LEU A 387 0.21 -1.99 -23.85
C LEU A 387 -1.13 -1.50 -23.28
N VAL A 388 -1.13 -0.45 -22.45
CA VAL A 388 -2.36 0.19 -21.95
C VAL A 388 -3.23 0.70 -23.09
N VAL A 389 -2.65 1.39 -24.07
CA VAL A 389 -3.39 1.92 -25.23
C VAL A 389 -3.99 0.79 -26.08
N VAL A 390 -3.21 -0.26 -26.35
CA VAL A 390 -3.68 -1.44 -27.11
C VAL A 390 -4.83 -2.14 -26.36
N LEU A 391 -4.70 -2.36 -25.05
CA LEU A 391 -5.74 -2.98 -24.25
C LEU A 391 -7.02 -2.12 -24.19
N ALA A 392 -6.90 -0.79 -24.15
CA ALA A 392 -8.03 0.11 -24.16
C ALA A 392 -8.83 0.05 -25.48
N LEU A 393 -8.15 -0.22 -26.61
CA LEU A 393 -8.75 -0.35 -27.95
C LEU A 393 -9.47 -1.69 -28.20
N LEU A 394 -9.37 -2.67 -27.29
CA LEU A 394 -9.98 -3.99 -27.47
C LEU A 394 -11.52 -3.92 -27.62
N SER A 395 -12.11 -4.98 -28.18
CA SER A 395 -13.56 -5.08 -28.34
C SER A 395 -14.30 -5.02 -26.99
N PRO A 396 -15.60 -4.62 -26.96
CA PRO A 396 -16.41 -4.58 -25.74
C PRO A 396 -16.41 -5.89 -24.95
N ARG A 397 -16.52 -7.03 -25.64
CA ARG A 397 -16.55 -8.36 -25.01
C ARG A 397 -15.26 -8.69 -24.24
N ILE A 398 -14.11 -8.46 -24.88
CA ILE A 398 -12.81 -8.73 -24.25
C ILE A 398 -12.62 -7.77 -23.07
N SER A 399 -13.03 -6.52 -23.21
CA SER A 399 -12.91 -5.57 -22.11
C SER A 399 -13.80 -5.88 -20.91
N ALA A 400 -14.99 -6.43 -21.11
CA ALA A 400 -15.82 -6.88 -20.00
C ALA A 400 -15.06 -7.96 -19.19
N ALA A 401 -14.47 -8.94 -19.87
CA ALA A 401 -13.64 -9.96 -19.23
C ALA A 401 -12.39 -9.38 -18.55
N LEU A 402 -11.73 -8.38 -19.15
CA LEU A 402 -10.60 -7.67 -18.51
C LEU A 402 -11.03 -6.87 -17.28
N SER A 403 -12.22 -6.26 -17.31
CA SER A 403 -12.79 -5.56 -16.15
C SER A 403 -13.10 -6.54 -15.01
N ASP A 404 -13.68 -7.69 -15.31
CA ASP A 404 -13.94 -8.73 -14.31
C ASP A 404 -12.62 -9.28 -13.74
N THR A 405 -11.63 -9.53 -14.60
CA THR A 405 -10.28 -9.96 -14.19
C THR A 405 -9.62 -8.91 -13.30
N LEU A 406 -9.71 -7.63 -13.66
CA LEU A 406 -9.21 -6.51 -12.87
C LEU A 406 -9.85 -6.49 -11.48
N LEU A 407 -11.18 -6.62 -11.42
CA LEU A 407 -11.93 -6.61 -10.17
C LEU A 407 -11.49 -7.76 -9.26
N VAL A 408 -11.39 -8.97 -9.80
CA VAL A 408 -10.89 -10.15 -9.08
C VAL A 408 -9.47 -9.91 -8.56
N LEU A 409 -8.53 -9.50 -9.41
CA LEU A 409 -7.15 -9.23 -9.00
C LEU A 409 -7.05 -8.12 -7.93
N ALA A 410 -7.85 -7.07 -8.04
CA ALA A 410 -7.88 -5.97 -7.07
C ALA A 410 -8.42 -6.43 -5.70
N LEU A 411 -9.48 -7.25 -5.69
CA LEU A 411 -10.04 -7.81 -4.46
C LEU A 411 -9.08 -8.82 -3.81
N LEU A 412 -8.47 -9.72 -4.59
CA LEU A 412 -7.46 -10.65 -4.10
C LEU A 412 -6.24 -9.92 -3.53
N GLY A 413 -5.72 -8.91 -4.24
CA GLY A 413 -4.58 -8.13 -3.78
C GLY A 413 -4.87 -7.31 -2.52
N THR A 414 -6.08 -6.77 -2.40
CA THR A 414 -6.46 -5.90 -1.26
C THR A 414 -6.81 -6.73 -0.03
N TYR A 415 -7.66 -7.75 -0.14
CA TYR A 415 -8.25 -8.44 1.01
C TYR A 415 -7.60 -9.81 1.28
N PHE A 416 -7.41 -10.62 0.24
CA PHE A 416 -6.94 -12.00 0.39
C PHE A 416 -5.45 -12.08 0.68
N ALA A 417 -4.62 -11.39 -0.10
CA ALA A 417 -3.17 -11.43 0.00
C ALA A 417 -2.61 -11.04 1.39
N PRO A 418 -3.00 -9.92 2.03
CA PRO A 418 -2.51 -9.60 3.37
C PRO A 418 -2.95 -10.62 4.41
N ALA A 419 -4.19 -11.12 4.33
CA ALA A 419 -4.72 -12.12 5.25
C ALA A 419 -3.94 -13.44 5.15
N LEU A 420 -3.73 -13.94 3.93
CA LEU A 420 -2.95 -15.15 3.67
C LEU A 420 -1.50 -15.00 4.15
N LEU A 421 -0.86 -13.86 3.88
CA LEU A 421 0.53 -13.62 4.32
C LEU A 421 0.63 -13.50 5.84
N HIS A 422 -0.35 -12.86 6.48
CA HIS A 422 -0.42 -12.77 7.93
C HIS A 422 -0.52 -14.16 8.56
N ILE A 423 -1.48 -14.98 8.13
CA ILE A 423 -1.69 -16.33 8.67
C ILE A 423 -0.48 -17.23 8.39
N THR A 424 0.09 -17.18 7.19
CA THR A 424 1.29 -17.98 6.84
C THR A 424 2.51 -17.59 7.66
N ILE A 425 2.72 -16.31 7.95
CA ILE A 425 3.85 -15.84 8.74
C ILE A 425 3.66 -16.14 10.23
N HIS A 426 2.43 -16.01 10.75
CA HIS A 426 2.17 -16.05 12.18
C HIS A 426 1.75 -17.44 12.70
N GLU A 427 0.94 -18.20 11.98
CA GLU A 427 0.42 -19.50 12.43
C GLU A 427 1.25 -20.67 11.95
N PHE A 428 1.59 -20.71 10.66
CA PHE A 428 2.35 -21.82 10.08
C PHE A 428 3.85 -21.76 10.41
N ARG A 429 4.29 -20.69 11.07
CA ARG A 429 5.69 -20.49 11.38
C ARG A 429 5.91 -20.36 12.87
N SER A 430 6.90 -21.11 13.38
CA SER A 430 7.35 -20.98 14.76
C SER A 430 7.63 -19.50 15.07
N PRO A 431 7.02 -18.94 16.13
CA PRO A 431 7.35 -17.59 16.56
C PRO A 431 8.86 -17.52 16.80
N LEU A 432 9.44 -16.34 16.57
CA LEU A 432 10.77 -16.04 17.11
C LEU A 432 10.61 -16.06 18.62
N SER A 433 10.73 -17.24 19.23
CA SER A 433 10.73 -17.38 20.67
C SER A 433 11.96 -16.64 21.17
N ILE A 434 11.75 -15.65 22.03
CA ILE A 434 12.83 -15.12 22.84
C ILE A 434 13.29 -16.31 23.67
N ILE A 435 14.41 -16.91 23.28
CA ILE A 435 15.05 -17.95 24.07
C ILE A 435 15.53 -17.23 25.32
N LEU A 436 14.73 -17.31 26.37
CA LEU A 436 15.22 -17.04 27.71
C LEU A 436 16.39 -17.99 27.91
N PRO A 437 17.62 -17.50 28.13
CA PRO A 437 18.72 -18.37 28.48
C PRO A 437 18.34 -19.05 29.80
N THR A 438 17.81 -20.27 29.73
CA THR A 438 17.71 -21.16 30.87
C THR A 438 19.14 -21.52 31.24
N GLN A 439 19.78 -20.67 32.05
CA GLN A 439 21.02 -21.02 32.74
C GLN A 439 20.67 -22.06 33.82
N SER A 440 20.38 -23.29 33.39
CA SER A 440 20.46 -24.46 34.26
C SER A 440 21.75 -25.17 33.88
N ASN A 441 22.88 -24.66 34.37
CA ASN A 441 24.15 -25.34 34.24
C ASN A 441 24.12 -26.54 35.21
N PRO A 442 24.10 -27.81 34.76
CA PRO A 442 23.84 -28.96 35.63
C PRO A 442 24.97 -29.30 36.63
N GLY A 443 26.01 -28.46 36.73
CA GLY A 443 27.23 -28.74 37.49
C GLY A 443 27.63 -27.67 38.52
N SER A 444 26.90 -26.56 38.65
CA SER A 444 27.18 -25.59 39.72
C SER A 444 26.35 -25.92 40.96
N PRO A 445 26.96 -26.08 42.14
CA PRO A 445 26.23 -26.32 43.39
C PRO A 445 25.28 -25.14 43.63
N ALA A 446 24.03 -25.48 43.93
CA ALA A 446 22.92 -24.54 44.06
C ALA A 446 23.19 -23.48 45.14
N SER A 447 23.66 -22.30 44.74
CA SER A 447 23.41 -21.07 45.49
C SER A 447 21.93 -20.73 45.31
N ALA A 448 21.11 -21.24 46.21
CA ALA A 448 19.66 -21.14 46.25
C ALA A 448 19.13 -19.73 46.61
N THR A 449 19.85 -18.68 46.25
CA THR A 449 19.35 -17.31 46.29
C THR A 449 18.74 -17.01 44.93
N SER A 450 17.46 -17.38 44.78
CA SER A 450 16.62 -16.92 43.67
C SER A 450 16.66 -15.40 43.66
N ASP A 451 17.45 -14.81 42.76
CA ASP A 451 17.61 -13.38 42.65
C ASP A 451 16.23 -12.74 42.38
N PRO A 452 15.66 -11.97 43.33
CA PRO A 452 14.30 -11.42 43.20
C PRO A 452 14.16 -10.50 41.99
N THR A 453 15.27 -9.97 41.48
CA THR A 453 15.31 -9.18 40.24
C THR A 453 14.91 -10.00 39.02
N ASN A 454 15.30 -11.28 38.96
CA ASN A 454 14.94 -12.19 37.86
C ASN A 454 13.44 -12.54 37.87
N ASP A 455 12.80 -12.67 39.04
CA ASP A 455 11.34 -12.88 39.11
C ASP A 455 10.58 -11.64 38.62
N LEU A 456 11.03 -10.43 38.99
CA LEU A 456 10.42 -9.18 38.49
C LEU A 456 10.56 -9.03 36.97
N LEU A 457 11.73 -9.35 36.41
CA LEU A 457 11.95 -9.36 34.96
C LEU A 457 11.07 -10.39 34.27
N GLN A 458 10.95 -11.60 34.84
CA GLN A 458 10.10 -12.65 34.28
C GLN A 458 8.62 -12.29 34.34
N ARG A 459 8.14 -11.67 35.42
CA ARG A 459 6.75 -11.17 35.54
C ARG A 459 6.50 -10.06 34.53
N LYS A 460 7.42 -9.11 34.37
CA LYS A 460 7.33 -8.04 33.37
C LYS A 460 7.32 -8.60 31.95
N GLU A 461 8.13 -9.61 31.67
CA GLU A 461 8.12 -10.26 30.36
C GLU A 461 6.80 -10.99 30.11
N ARG A 462 6.29 -11.76 31.09
CA ARG A 462 4.99 -12.44 30.97
C ARG A 462 3.85 -11.45 30.72
N THR A 463 3.84 -10.30 31.39
CA THR A 463 2.81 -9.27 31.16
C THR A 463 2.94 -8.63 29.77
N LEU A 464 4.17 -8.37 29.31
CA LEU A 464 4.42 -7.89 27.95
C LEU A 464 4.01 -8.91 26.88
N GLN A 465 4.31 -10.19 27.09
CA GLN A 465 3.91 -11.28 26.22
C GLN A 465 2.38 -11.41 26.17
N ARG A 466 1.68 -11.36 27.31
CA ARG A 466 0.21 -11.37 27.35
C ARG A 466 -0.40 -10.20 26.60
N ARG A 467 0.13 -8.98 26.76
CA ARG A 467 -0.35 -7.79 26.07
C ARG A 467 -0.10 -7.86 24.55
N ARG A 468 1.04 -8.41 24.13
CA ARG A 468 1.35 -8.65 22.70
C ARG A 468 0.45 -9.72 22.11
N LEU A 469 0.21 -10.80 22.85
CA LEU A 469 -0.66 -11.90 22.45
C LEU A 469 -2.11 -11.45 22.28
N GLY A 470 -2.65 -10.67 23.23
CA GLY A 470 -4.02 -10.14 23.13
C GLY A 470 -4.20 -9.24 21.89
N LYS A 471 -3.24 -8.34 21.64
CA LYS A 471 -3.26 -7.52 20.41
C LYS A 471 -3.15 -8.37 19.15
N ARG A 472 -2.29 -9.39 19.15
CA ARG A 472 -2.10 -10.30 18.01
C ARG A 472 -3.37 -11.10 17.72
N LEU A 473 -4.02 -11.65 18.74
CA LEU A 473 -5.23 -12.46 18.60
C LEU A 473 -6.36 -11.71 17.89
N ILE A 474 -6.54 -10.41 18.18
CA ILE A 474 -7.51 -9.57 17.47
C ILE A 474 -7.19 -9.49 15.97
N TRP A 475 -5.91 -9.35 15.61
CA TRP A 475 -5.48 -9.30 14.21
C TRP A 475 -5.55 -10.66 13.52
N ASP A 476 -5.30 -11.75 14.24
CA ASP A 476 -5.45 -13.11 13.72
C ASP A 476 -6.92 -13.39 13.41
N VAL A 477 -7.85 -13.05 14.31
CA VAL A 477 -9.30 -13.14 14.05
C VAL A 477 -9.70 -12.30 12.84
N CYS A 478 -9.19 -11.07 12.75
CA CYS A 478 -9.47 -10.19 11.62
C CYS A 478 -8.91 -10.76 10.29
N ALA A 479 -7.71 -11.33 10.30
CA ALA A 479 -7.11 -11.98 9.13
C ALA A 479 -7.92 -13.21 8.70
N TRP A 480 -8.40 -14.04 9.64
CA TRP A 480 -9.28 -15.17 9.32
C TRP A 480 -10.61 -14.73 8.71
N LEU A 481 -11.26 -13.71 9.28
CA LEU A 481 -12.50 -13.15 8.72
C LEU A 481 -12.28 -12.63 7.29
N LEU A 482 -11.19 -11.88 7.07
CA LEU A 482 -10.80 -11.41 5.74
C LEU A 482 -10.56 -12.58 4.78
N LEU A 483 -9.86 -13.63 5.22
CA LEU A 483 -9.53 -14.79 4.39
C LEU A 483 -10.81 -15.55 3.98
N VAL A 484 -11.73 -15.80 4.92
CA VAL A 484 -12.99 -16.51 4.63
C VAL A 484 -13.85 -15.71 3.66
N LEU A 485 -14.03 -14.41 3.91
CA LEU A 485 -14.88 -13.56 3.08
C LEU A 485 -14.27 -13.32 1.69
N SER A 486 -12.97 -13.03 1.61
CA SER A 486 -12.30 -12.83 0.33
C SER A 486 -12.09 -14.14 -0.44
N GLY A 487 -11.85 -15.26 0.24
CA GLY A 487 -11.75 -16.59 -0.35
C GLY A 487 -13.10 -17.05 -0.93
N GLY A 488 -14.19 -16.91 -0.15
CA GLY A 488 -15.54 -17.17 -0.63
C GLY A 488 -15.93 -16.26 -1.79
N GLY A 489 -15.64 -14.96 -1.70
CA GLY A 489 -15.87 -14.01 -2.79
C GLY A 489 -15.07 -14.32 -4.06
N SER A 490 -13.84 -14.83 -3.91
CA SER A 490 -13.00 -15.25 -5.05
C SER A 490 -13.55 -16.52 -5.70
N ALA A 491 -13.97 -17.51 -4.90
CA ALA A 491 -14.64 -18.71 -5.41
C ALA A 491 -15.93 -18.32 -6.15
N TRP A 492 -16.67 -17.34 -5.64
CA TRP A 492 -17.84 -16.78 -6.30
C TRP A 492 -17.57 -16.09 -7.62
N ALA A 493 -16.55 -15.23 -7.66
CA ALA A 493 -16.15 -14.59 -8.89
C ALA A 493 -15.72 -15.62 -9.95
N VAL A 494 -14.97 -16.67 -9.56
CA VAL A 494 -14.57 -17.75 -10.47
C VAL A 494 -15.78 -18.55 -10.97
N GLY A 495 -16.74 -18.88 -10.10
CA GLY A 495 -17.98 -19.57 -10.49
C GLY A 495 -18.81 -18.77 -11.50
N ARG A 496 -18.91 -17.44 -11.29
CA ARG A 496 -19.55 -16.50 -12.22
C ARG A 496 -18.81 -16.39 -13.55
N LEU A 497 -17.48 -16.27 -13.53
CA LEU A 497 -16.66 -16.24 -14.75
C LEU A 497 -16.74 -17.54 -15.56
N ALA A 498 -16.90 -18.68 -14.88
CA ALA A 498 -17.11 -19.97 -15.52
C ALA A 498 -18.55 -20.17 -16.04
N GLY A 499 -19.45 -19.20 -15.84
CA GLY A 499 -20.85 -19.27 -16.25
C GLY A 499 -21.67 -20.31 -15.48
N LYS A 500 -21.27 -20.64 -14.25
CA LYS A 500 -21.95 -21.65 -13.44
C LYS A 500 -23.00 -21.08 -12.49
N TRP A 501 -22.92 -19.80 -12.12
CA TRP A 501 -23.75 -19.12 -11.10
C TRP A 501 -24.37 -17.81 -11.60
#